data_AF-A0AAN8ITJ6-F1
#
_entry.id   AF-A0AAN8ITJ6-F1
#
_cell.length_a   1.000
_cell.length_b   1.000
_cell.length_c   1.000
_cell.angle_alpha   90.00
_cell.angle_beta   90.00
_cell.angle_gamma   90.00
#
_symmetry.space_group_name_H-M   'P 1'
#
loop_
_entity.id
_entity.type
_entity.pdbx_description
1 polymer ?
#
loop_
_entity_poly.entity_id
_entity_poly.type
_entity_poly.pdbx_seq_one_letter_code
_entity_poly.pdbx_strand_id
1 'polypeptide(L)'
;MIRKTVMRYVILCYVLVFRDISERIRRRFPTYNHLVPSLLTEAEKKRIENEDIKRVYWMPIEWATQLLKKCYKKGQIDEYHFGVLCETIMKFREMMHNLLSYDWVNVPLVYTQVMLNPFGLDEDDFEIDMLIERNLQIGYSYVESMYERLPPLVHVDVAALPHTKASMALIKQANPMVGSVANVNVPRAEQQVISKEDVELIRKLVASMALIKQANPMVGSVANVNVPRAEQQVISKEDVELIRKLVGPRFGRRFDYFQDKDKTDNVNLTKPHSTKSENDETQALIVSQKR
;
A
#
# COMPACT_ATOMS: atom_id res chain seq x y z
N MET A 1 14.15 -32.06 -7.98
CA MET A 1 14.30 -31.69 -9.40
C MET A 1 13.08 -30.96 -9.98
N ILE A 2 11.86 -31.51 -9.90
CA ILE A 2 10.66 -30.90 -10.52
C ILE A 2 10.43 -29.44 -10.10
N ARG A 3 10.48 -29.13 -8.79
CA ARG A 3 10.31 -27.76 -8.27
C ARG A 3 11.31 -26.76 -8.89
N LYS A 4 12.57 -27.18 -9.01
CA LYS A 4 13.65 -26.40 -9.64
C LYS A 4 13.36 -26.14 -11.12
N THR A 5 12.87 -27.15 -11.84
CA THR A 5 12.49 -27.01 -13.25
C THR A 5 11.30 -26.06 -13.44
N VAL A 6 10.27 -26.16 -12.60
CA VAL A 6 9.13 -25.22 -12.63
C VAL A 6 9.62 -23.79 -12.40
N MET A 7 10.44 -23.57 -11.37
CA MET A 7 10.98 -22.24 -11.08
C MET A 7 11.88 -21.71 -12.20
N ARG A 8 12.71 -22.58 -12.79
CA ARG A 8 13.55 -22.24 -13.95
C ARG A 8 12.71 -21.77 -15.14
N TYR A 9 11.57 -22.40 -15.41
CA TYR A 9 10.67 -21.97 -16.49
C TYR A 9 10.02 -20.62 -16.23
N VAL A 10 9.61 -20.35 -14.99
CA VAL A 10 9.07 -19.03 -14.61
C VAL A 10 10.14 -17.95 -14.79
N ILE A 11 11.37 -18.20 -14.33
CA ILE A 11 12.48 -17.25 -14.50
C ILE A 11 12.90 -17.12 -15.96
N LEU A 12 12.83 -18.20 -16.74
CA LEU A 12 13.12 -18.13 -18.16
C LEU A 12 12.12 -17.24 -18.89
N CYS A 13 10.82 -17.34 -18.59
CA CYS A 13 9.81 -16.41 -19.11
C CYS A 13 10.16 -14.96 -18.75
N TYR A 14 10.49 -14.70 -17.48
CA TYR A 14 10.92 -13.38 -17.00
C TYR A 14 12.09 -12.82 -17.83
N VAL A 15 13.16 -13.59 -18.00
CA VAL A 15 14.35 -13.15 -18.75
C VAL A 15 14.05 -12.94 -20.23
N LEU A 16 13.22 -13.78 -20.85
CA LEU A 16 12.83 -13.62 -22.25
C LEU A 16 12.03 -12.32 -22.48
N VAL A 17 11.12 -11.97 -21.58
CA VAL A 17 10.36 -10.71 -21.66
C VAL A 17 11.29 -9.51 -21.50
N PHE A 18 12.17 -9.51 -20.50
CA PHE A 18 13.09 -8.39 -20.30
C PHE A 18 14.16 -8.27 -21.38
N ARG A 19 14.52 -9.36 -22.06
CA ARG A 19 15.38 -9.33 -23.26
C ARG A 19 14.70 -8.62 -24.44
N ASP A 20 13.38 -8.73 -24.55
CA ASP A 20 12.60 -8.07 -25.60
C ASP A 20 12.38 -6.59 -25.31
N ILE A 21 12.33 -6.16 -24.03
CA ILE A 21 12.02 -4.77 -23.64
C ILE A 21 13.27 -3.97 -23.26
N SER A 22 14.12 -4.50 -22.38
CA SER A 22 15.29 -3.79 -21.85
C SER A 22 16.52 -3.97 -22.73
N GLU A 23 17.15 -2.86 -23.10
CA GLU A 23 18.39 -2.88 -23.86
C GLU A 23 19.54 -3.54 -23.07
N ARG A 24 19.62 -3.27 -21.76
CA ARG A 24 20.64 -3.81 -20.87
C ARG A 24 20.66 -5.35 -20.89
N ILE A 25 19.47 -5.96 -20.79
CA ILE A 25 19.32 -7.42 -20.81
C ILE A 25 19.54 -7.99 -22.21
N ARG A 26 19.11 -7.28 -23.26
CA ARG A 26 19.37 -7.68 -24.64
C ARG A 26 20.87 -7.74 -24.95
N ARG A 27 21.67 -6.81 -24.39
CA ARG A 27 23.13 -6.83 -24.48
C ARG A 27 23.76 -7.97 -23.67
N ARG A 28 23.23 -8.28 -22.47
CA ARG A 28 23.71 -9.42 -21.64
C ARG A 28 23.41 -10.78 -22.27
N PHE A 29 22.23 -10.94 -22.89
CA PHE A 29 21.79 -12.17 -23.55
C PHE A 29 21.38 -11.95 -25.01
N PRO A 30 22.32 -11.71 -25.94
CA PRO A 30 21.97 -11.40 -27.33
C PRO A 30 21.32 -12.57 -28.06
N THR A 31 21.73 -13.80 -27.75
CA THR A 31 21.24 -15.02 -28.40
C THR A 31 20.85 -16.08 -27.39
N TYR A 32 20.01 -17.04 -27.80
CA TYR A 32 19.60 -18.15 -26.94
C TYR A 32 20.78 -19.02 -26.46
N ASN A 33 21.91 -19.04 -27.18
CA ASN A 33 23.11 -19.75 -26.75
C ASN A 33 23.64 -19.25 -25.39
N HIS A 34 23.49 -17.95 -25.11
CA HIS A 34 23.93 -17.36 -23.83
C HIS A 34 23.03 -17.78 -22.66
N LEU A 35 21.80 -18.24 -22.94
CA LEU A 35 20.85 -18.72 -21.93
C LEU A 35 20.98 -20.21 -21.64
N VAL A 36 21.60 -20.99 -22.54
CA VAL A 36 21.80 -22.44 -22.36
C VAL A 36 22.57 -22.81 -21.09
N PRO A 37 23.73 -22.19 -20.75
CA PRO A 37 24.48 -22.63 -19.59
C PRO A 37 23.76 -22.40 -18.25
N SER A 38 22.80 -21.47 -18.18
CA SER A 38 22.18 -21.04 -16.91
C SER A 38 20.69 -21.37 -16.78
N LEU A 39 19.89 -21.17 -17.84
CA LEU A 39 18.42 -21.17 -17.76
C LEU A 39 17.74 -22.16 -18.70
N LEU A 40 18.42 -22.65 -19.74
CA LEU A 40 17.80 -23.36 -20.86
C LEU A 40 18.56 -24.65 -21.17
N THR A 41 17.89 -25.78 -21.38
CA THR A 41 18.60 -26.99 -21.84
C THR A 41 18.75 -27.00 -23.36
N GLU A 42 19.74 -27.71 -23.91
CA GLU A 42 19.90 -27.81 -25.37
C GLU A 42 18.65 -28.37 -26.07
N ALA A 43 17.94 -29.30 -25.43
CA ALA A 43 16.70 -29.85 -25.95
C ALA A 43 15.57 -28.81 -26.00
N GLU A 44 15.43 -27.99 -24.95
CA GLU A 44 14.45 -26.90 -24.91
C GLU A 44 14.80 -25.80 -25.92
N LYS A 45 16.09 -25.55 -26.16
CA LYS A 45 16.54 -24.59 -27.17
C LYS A 45 16.09 -25.00 -28.56
N LYS A 46 16.33 -26.26 -28.93
CA LYS A 46 15.87 -26.83 -30.21
C LYS A 46 14.36 -26.71 -30.36
N ARG A 47 13.60 -26.91 -29.28
CA ARG A 47 12.13 -26.73 -29.31
C ARG A 47 11.70 -25.29 -29.59
N ILE A 48 12.42 -24.30 -29.06
CA ILE A 48 12.15 -22.88 -29.32
C ILE A 48 12.56 -22.51 -30.76
N GLU A 49 13.69 -23.03 -31.23
CA GLU A 49 14.21 -22.75 -32.58
C GLU A 49 13.38 -23.39 -33.70
N ASN A 50 12.68 -24.49 -33.40
CA ASN A 50 11.79 -25.18 -34.34
C ASN A 50 10.41 -24.52 -34.48
N GLU A 51 10.09 -23.51 -33.67
CA GLU A 51 8.79 -22.86 -33.69
C GLU A 51 8.76 -21.71 -34.72
N ASP A 52 7.67 -21.60 -35.49
CA ASP A 52 7.52 -20.54 -36.50
C ASP A 52 7.33 -19.13 -35.91
N ILE A 53 6.89 -19.05 -34.65
CA ILE A 53 6.59 -17.79 -33.96
C ILE A 53 7.86 -17.20 -33.36
N LYS A 54 8.20 -15.95 -33.72
CA LYS A 54 9.42 -15.28 -33.24
C LYS A 54 9.39 -14.84 -31.77
N ARG A 55 8.22 -14.54 -31.20
CA ARG A 55 8.06 -14.12 -29.80
C ARG A 55 7.62 -15.29 -28.93
N VAL A 56 8.58 -15.83 -28.17
CA VAL A 56 8.46 -17.17 -27.55
C VAL A 56 8.38 -17.12 -26.01
N TYR A 57 8.21 -15.95 -25.42
CA TYR A 57 8.19 -15.75 -23.96
C TYR A 57 7.14 -16.58 -23.22
N TRP A 58 6.02 -16.95 -23.88
CA TRP A 58 4.92 -17.70 -23.27
C TRP A 58 5.19 -19.22 -23.17
N MET A 59 6.10 -19.77 -23.98
CA MET A 59 6.36 -21.23 -24.02
C MET A 59 6.87 -21.81 -22.70
N PRO A 60 7.81 -21.17 -21.97
CA PRO A 60 8.25 -21.69 -20.68
C PRO A 60 7.10 -21.81 -19.67
N ILE A 61 6.15 -20.86 -19.67
CA ILE A 61 4.98 -20.91 -18.79
C ILE A 61 4.09 -22.11 -19.15
N GLU A 62 3.87 -22.34 -20.44
CA GLU A 62 3.13 -23.51 -20.93
C GLU A 62 3.82 -24.83 -20.51
N TRP A 63 5.15 -24.89 -20.56
CA TRP A 63 5.88 -26.07 -20.08
C TRP A 63 5.78 -26.26 -18.57
N ALA A 64 5.75 -25.16 -17.80
CA ALA A 64 5.55 -25.21 -16.36
C ALA A 64 4.17 -25.76 -16.00
N THR A 65 3.10 -25.30 -16.65
CA THR A 65 1.74 -25.81 -16.40
C THR A 65 1.60 -27.27 -16.82
N GLN A 66 2.19 -27.68 -17.94
CA GLN A 66 2.22 -29.08 -18.37
C GLN A 66 2.96 -29.97 -17.36
N LEU A 67 4.06 -29.47 -16.78
CA LEU A 67 4.80 -30.19 -15.75
C LEU A 67 3.98 -30.33 -14.46
N LEU A 68 3.28 -29.28 -14.03
CA LEU A 68 2.37 -29.33 -12.88
C LEU A 68 1.22 -30.32 -13.11
N LYS A 69 0.62 -30.31 -14.30
CA LYS A 69 -0.45 -31.25 -14.68
C LYS A 69 0.02 -32.70 -14.62
N LYS A 70 1.27 -32.97 -15.02
CA LYS A 70 1.89 -34.30 -14.87
C LYS A 70 2.08 -34.68 -13.40
N CYS A 71 2.44 -33.75 -12.52
CA CYS A 71 2.59 -34.00 -11.09
C CYS A 71 1.26 -34.26 -10.40
N TYR A 72 0.21 -33.52 -10.77
CA TYR A 72 -1.16 -33.74 -10.32
C TYR A 72 -1.66 -35.13 -10.71
N LYS A 73 -1.50 -35.54 -11.98
CA LYS A 73 -1.86 -36.89 -12.44
C LYS A 73 -1.12 -38.02 -11.71
N LYS A 74 0.08 -37.74 -11.18
CA LYS A 74 0.87 -38.69 -10.39
C LYS A 74 0.48 -38.71 -8.90
N GLY A 75 -0.47 -37.87 -8.47
CA GLY A 75 -0.85 -37.74 -7.06
C GLY A 75 0.21 -37.07 -6.18
N GLN A 76 1.16 -36.31 -6.76
CA GLN A 76 2.20 -35.61 -5.99
C GLN A 76 1.73 -34.26 -5.44
N ILE A 77 0.61 -33.74 -5.96
CA ILE A 77 0.04 -32.44 -5.62
C ILE A 77 -1.46 -32.66 -5.44
N ASP A 78 -2.01 -32.09 -4.37
CA ASP A 78 -3.45 -32.07 -4.09
C ASP A 78 -4.22 -31.12 -5.04
N GLU A 79 -5.52 -31.35 -5.22
CA GLU A 79 -6.36 -30.61 -6.17
C GLU A 79 -6.39 -29.11 -5.87
N TYR A 80 -6.56 -28.74 -4.59
CA TYR A 80 -6.57 -27.34 -4.17
C TYR A 80 -5.23 -26.65 -4.48
N HIS A 81 -4.12 -27.29 -4.09
CA HIS A 81 -2.77 -26.75 -4.30
C HIS A 81 -2.42 -26.65 -5.79
N PHE A 82 -2.88 -27.59 -6.60
CA PHE A 82 -2.73 -27.52 -8.05
C PHE A 82 -3.45 -26.29 -8.63
N GLY A 83 -4.70 -26.04 -8.20
CA GLY A 83 -5.46 -24.86 -8.59
C GLY A 83 -4.74 -23.55 -8.26
N VAL A 84 -4.26 -23.40 -7.02
CA VAL A 84 -3.52 -22.21 -6.56
C VAL A 84 -2.22 -22.01 -7.35
N LEU A 85 -1.46 -23.08 -7.60
CA LEU A 85 -0.22 -23.00 -8.39
C LEU A 85 -0.49 -22.58 -9.84
N CYS A 86 -1.54 -23.11 -10.46
CA CYS A 86 -1.93 -22.69 -11.80
C CYS A 86 -2.38 -21.23 -11.85
N GLU A 87 -3.21 -20.80 -10.90
CA GLU A 87 -3.68 -19.42 -10.82
C GLU A 87 -2.52 -18.43 -10.62
N THR A 88 -1.59 -18.72 -9.72
CA THR A 88 -0.43 -17.87 -9.44
C THR A 88 0.51 -17.75 -10.66
N ILE A 89 0.76 -18.84 -11.38
CA ILE A 89 1.54 -18.82 -12.63
C ILE A 89 0.82 -18.01 -13.72
N MET A 90 -0.50 -18.12 -13.81
CA MET A 90 -1.28 -17.34 -14.79
C MET A 90 -1.29 -15.85 -14.47
N LYS A 91 -1.42 -15.47 -13.20
CA LYS A 91 -1.27 -14.07 -12.75
C LYS A 91 0.12 -13.53 -13.10
N PHE A 92 1.17 -14.33 -12.87
CA PHE A 92 2.53 -13.96 -13.28
C PHE A 92 2.64 -13.74 -14.80
N ARG A 93 2.06 -14.65 -15.61
CA ARG A 93 2.02 -14.50 -17.07
C ARG A 93 1.30 -13.21 -17.49
N GLU A 94 0.20 -12.87 -16.84
CA GLU A 94 -0.56 -11.65 -17.11
C GLU A 94 0.28 -10.40 -16.82
N MET A 95 0.97 -10.37 -15.68
CA MET A 95 1.90 -9.26 -15.35
C MET A 95 3.00 -9.10 -16.42
N MET A 96 3.59 -10.21 -16.86
CA MET A 96 4.60 -10.20 -17.93
C MET A 96 4.03 -9.72 -19.28
N HIS A 97 2.80 -10.11 -19.59
CA HIS A 97 2.11 -9.68 -20.80
C HIS A 97 1.81 -8.17 -20.77
N ASN A 98 1.34 -7.64 -19.64
CA ASN A 98 1.08 -6.22 -19.47
C ASN A 98 2.34 -5.38 -19.70
N LEU A 99 3.50 -5.88 -19.26
CA LEU A 99 4.78 -5.22 -19.51
C LEU A 99 5.08 -5.09 -21.02
N LEU A 100 4.84 -6.16 -21.78
CA LEU A 100 4.96 -6.13 -23.25
C LEU A 100 3.93 -5.20 -23.89
N SER A 101 2.73 -5.08 -23.32
CA SER A 101 1.72 -4.13 -23.80
C SER A 101 2.19 -2.68 -23.65
N TYR A 102 2.87 -2.34 -22.54
CA TYR A 102 3.45 -1.01 -22.36
C TYR A 102 4.59 -0.71 -23.34
N ASP A 103 5.44 -1.69 -23.64
CA ASP A 103 6.50 -1.55 -24.65
C ASP A 103 5.92 -1.41 -26.08
N TRP A 104 4.86 -2.16 -26.38
CA TRP A 104 4.25 -2.14 -27.71
C TRP A 104 3.42 -0.88 -27.97
N VAL A 105 2.68 -0.40 -26.97
CA VAL A 105 1.80 0.78 -27.09
C VAL A 105 2.47 1.97 -26.40
N ASN A 106 3.33 2.66 -27.15
CA ASN A 106 4.00 3.86 -26.68
C ASN A 106 3.04 5.07 -26.66
N VAL A 107 3.32 6.03 -25.79
CA VAL A 107 2.61 7.32 -25.75
C VAL A 107 2.66 7.95 -27.14
N PRO A 108 1.53 8.46 -27.68
CA PRO A 108 1.51 9.06 -29.01
C PRO A 108 2.56 10.17 -29.13
N LEU A 109 3.31 10.15 -30.23
CA LEU A 109 4.45 11.05 -30.50
C LEU A 109 4.14 12.55 -30.34
N VAL A 110 2.87 12.94 -30.46
CA VAL A 110 2.41 14.33 -30.28
C VAL A 110 2.47 14.80 -28.82
N TYR A 111 2.44 13.87 -27.85
CA TYR A 111 2.37 14.16 -26.42
C TYR A 111 3.70 14.00 -25.67
N THR A 112 4.76 13.53 -26.32
CA THR A 112 5.98 13.13 -25.63
C THR A 112 6.91 14.34 -25.41
N GLN A 113 6.97 14.85 -24.18
CA GLN A 113 7.90 15.93 -23.80
C GLN A 113 9.00 15.50 -22.83
N VAL A 114 8.80 14.56 -21.91
CA VAL A 114 9.88 14.00 -21.05
C VAL A 114 9.48 12.60 -20.54
N MET A 115 10.44 11.65 -20.53
CA MET A 115 10.40 10.23 -20.12
C MET A 115 9.55 9.28 -20.98
N LEU A 116 10.22 8.47 -21.80
CA LEU A 116 9.61 7.54 -22.75
C LEU A 116 9.86 6.05 -22.47
N ASN A 117 11.00 5.68 -21.85
CA ASN A 117 11.35 4.29 -21.62
C ASN A 117 12.21 4.10 -20.36
N PRO A 118 11.68 3.53 -19.26
CA PRO A 118 12.42 3.32 -18.01
C PRO A 118 13.32 2.06 -18.02
N PHE A 119 13.44 1.37 -19.17
CA PHE A 119 14.22 0.14 -19.34
C PHE A 119 15.51 0.33 -20.16
N GLY A 120 15.93 1.59 -20.31
CA GLY A 120 17.12 1.98 -21.04
C GLY A 120 18.42 1.75 -20.27
N LEU A 121 19.36 2.68 -20.45
CA LEU A 121 20.68 2.66 -19.85
C LEU A 121 20.95 3.92 -19.01
N ASP A 122 19.92 4.75 -18.78
CA ASP A 122 20.05 5.98 -18.02
C ASP A 122 20.24 5.67 -16.51
N GLU A 123 20.72 6.65 -15.76
CA GLU A 123 21.03 6.49 -14.33
C GLU A 123 19.77 6.25 -13.48
N ASP A 124 18.63 6.83 -13.89
CA ASP A 124 17.34 6.69 -13.20
C ASP A 124 16.50 5.48 -13.72
N ASP A 125 17.01 4.72 -14.69
CA ASP A 125 16.34 3.55 -15.24
C ASP A 125 16.37 2.35 -14.27
N PHE A 126 15.41 1.44 -14.43
CA PHE A 126 15.35 0.26 -13.59
C PHE A 126 16.58 -0.64 -13.74
N GLU A 127 17.15 -1.06 -12.60
CA GLU A 127 18.24 -2.05 -12.55
C GLU A 127 17.74 -3.49 -12.77
N ILE A 128 17.23 -3.77 -13.98
CA ILE A 128 16.66 -5.07 -14.33
C ILE A 128 17.67 -6.22 -14.16
N ASP A 129 18.96 -5.95 -14.41
CA ASP A 129 20.01 -6.95 -14.30
C ASP A 129 20.16 -7.47 -12.86
N MET A 130 20.14 -6.56 -11.89
CA MET A 130 20.18 -6.87 -10.46
C MET A 130 18.91 -7.64 -10.05
N LEU A 131 17.75 -7.22 -10.55
CA LEU A 131 16.47 -7.90 -10.25
C LEU A 131 16.44 -9.33 -10.79
N ILE A 132 16.96 -9.58 -12.00
CA ILE A 132 17.05 -10.95 -12.56
C ILE A 132 17.93 -11.82 -11.68
N GLU A 133 19.12 -11.35 -11.32
CA GLU A 133 20.07 -12.13 -10.49
C GLU A 133 19.49 -12.44 -9.11
N ARG A 134 18.90 -11.41 -8.46
CA ARG A 134 18.23 -11.55 -7.17
C ARG A 134 17.08 -12.55 -7.23
N ASN A 135 16.24 -12.49 -8.26
CA ASN A 135 15.11 -13.41 -8.42
C ASN A 135 15.55 -14.83 -8.75
N LEU A 136 16.65 -15.00 -9.50
CA LEU A 136 17.26 -16.30 -9.78
C LEU A 136 17.75 -16.96 -8.48
N GLN A 137 18.54 -16.22 -7.69
CA GLN A 137 19.12 -16.71 -6.45
C GLN A 137 18.04 -17.05 -5.41
N ILE A 138 17.09 -16.14 -5.18
CA ILE A 138 16.02 -16.32 -4.20
C ILE A 138 15.02 -17.38 -4.67
N GLY A 139 14.69 -17.40 -5.96
CA GLY A 139 13.79 -18.40 -6.52
C GLY A 139 14.30 -19.82 -6.30
N TYR A 140 15.60 -20.05 -6.56
CA TYR A 140 16.21 -21.36 -6.29
C TYR A 140 16.38 -21.65 -4.79
N SER A 141 16.72 -20.66 -3.97
CA SER A 141 16.88 -20.89 -2.52
C SER A 141 15.59 -21.38 -1.87
N TYR A 142 14.43 -20.82 -2.24
CA TYR A 142 13.13 -21.25 -1.72
C TYR A 142 12.79 -22.70 -2.08
N VAL A 143 12.97 -23.09 -3.34
CA VAL A 143 12.53 -24.41 -3.82
C VAL A 143 13.51 -25.55 -3.52
N GLU A 144 14.77 -25.23 -3.24
CA GLU A 144 15.86 -26.19 -3.03
C GLU A 144 16.41 -26.12 -1.60
N SER A 145 16.91 -24.96 -1.17
CA SER A 145 17.63 -24.83 0.11
C SER A 145 16.70 -24.75 1.33
N MET A 146 15.51 -24.15 1.17
CA MET A 146 14.56 -23.92 2.27
C MET A 146 13.42 -24.93 2.31
N TYR A 147 13.34 -25.83 1.34
CA TYR A 147 12.26 -26.80 1.25
C TYR A 147 12.23 -27.71 2.50
N GLU A 148 11.12 -27.69 3.23
CA GLU A 148 10.89 -28.44 4.49
C GLU A 148 11.92 -28.16 5.61
N ARG A 149 12.62 -27.02 5.55
CA ARG A 149 13.55 -26.59 6.60
C ARG A 149 12.95 -25.44 7.40
N LEU A 150 12.28 -25.78 8.50
CA LEU A 150 11.72 -24.79 9.43
C LEU A 150 12.70 -24.53 10.59
N PRO A 151 12.75 -23.29 11.11
CA PRO A 151 13.46 -23.03 12.35
C PRO A 151 12.80 -23.80 13.52
N PRO A 152 13.54 -24.12 14.59
CA PRO A 152 12.98 -24.77 15.76
C PRO A 152 11.90 -23.87 16.38
N LEU A 153 10.80 -24.48 16.83
CA LEU A 153 9.72 -23.77 17.49
C LEU A 153 10.20 -23.29 18.86
N VAL A 154 10.11 -21.98 19.09
CA VAL A 154 10.48 -21.34 20.36
C VAL A 154 9.29 -20.55 20.86
N HIS A 155 8.98 -20.71 22.15
CA HIS A 155 7.98 -19.88 22.82
C HIS A 155 8.54 -18.49 23.07
N VAL A 156 7.84 -17.47 22.56
CA VAL A 156 8.23 -16.06 22.71
C VAL A 156 7.20 -15.40 23.63
N ASP A 157 7.55 -15.24 24.90
CA ASP A 157 6.70 -14.60 25.90
C ASP A 157 6.96 -13.09 25.93
N VAL A 158 6.32 -12.36 25.01
CA VAL A 158 6.48 -10.90 24.89
C VAL A 158 5.11 -10.24 24.93
N ALA A 159 4.74 -9.71 26.11
CA ALA A 159 3.50 -8.96 26.31
C ALA A 159 3.51 -7.57 25.64
N ALA A 160 4.69 -6.95 25.55
CA ALA A 160 4.88 -5.67 24.87
C ALA A 160 6.26 -5.65 24.19
N LEU A 161 6.30 -5.19 22.94
CA LEU A 161 7.55 -5.06 22.20
C LEU A 161 8.43 -3.98 22.84
N PRO A 162 9.74 -4.25 23.06
CA PRO A 162 10.64 -3.24 23.60
C PRO A 162 10.89 -2.12 22.59
N HIS A 163 10.93 -0.89 23.07
CA HIS A 163 11.22 0.30 22.27
C HIS A 163 12.59 0.89 22.63
N THR A 164 13.24 1.50 21.65
CA THR A 164 14.44 2.32 21.89
C THR A 164 14.06 3.62 22.62
N LYS A 165 14.99 4.26 23.35
CA LYS A 165 14.71 5.53 24.05
C LYS A 165 14.15 6.62 23.12
N ALA A 166 14.66 6.70 21.89
CA ALA A 166 14.19 7.64 20.87
C ALA A 166 12.76 7.34 20.41
N SER A 167 12.44 6.07 20.11
CA SER A 167 11.08 5.69 19.70
C SER A 167 10.07 5.82 20.86
N MET A 168 10.46 5.51 22.10
CA MET A 168 9.61 5.65 23.28
C MET A 168 9.17 7.11 23.53
N ALA A 169 10.05 8.09 23.25
CA ALA A 169 9.70 9.50 23.37
C ALA A 169 8.57 9.92 22.41
N LEU A 170 8.47 9.26 21.25
CA LEU A 170 7.44 9.51 20.23
C LEU A 170 6.12 8.81 20.55
N ILE A 171 6.12 7.74 21.36
CA ILE A 171 4.89 7.01 21.72
C ILE A 171 3.91 7.90 22.51
N LYS A 172 4.42 8.81 23.35
CA LYS A 172 3.56 9.79 24.05
C LYS A 172 2.82 10.74 23.09
N GLN A 173 3.34 10.91 21.87
CA GLN A 173 2.73 11.69 20.80
C GLN A 173 1.92 10.82 19.83
N ALA A 174 2.04 9.49 19.94
CA ALA A 174 1.28 8.56 19.13
C ALA A 174 -0.15 8.48 19.68
N ASN A 175 -1.06 9.23 19.07
CA ASN A 175 -2.49 9.02 19.27
C ASN A 175 -2.90 7.77 18.48
N PRO A 176 -3.22 6.64 19.14
CA PRO A 176 -3.72 5.48 18.42
C PRO A 176 -4.97 5.90 17.64
N MET A 177 -5.12 5.41 16.42
CA MET A 177 -6.30 5.68 15.61
C MET A 177 -7.50 4.92 16.20
N VAL A 178 -8.17 5.51 17.19
CA VAL A 178 -9.39 4.93 17.80
C VAL A 178 -10.62 5.16 16.92
N GLY A 179 -10.52 6.02 15.90
CA GLY A 179 -11.58 6.38 14.96
C GLY A 179 -12.33 7.65 15.40
N SER A 180 -12.74 8.47 14.44
CA SER A 180 -13.30 9.82 14.72
C SER A 180 -14.60 9.81 15.53
N VAL A 181 -15.30 8.68 15.61
CA VAL A 181 -16.59 8.52 16.29
C VAL A 181 -16.43 7.80 17.65
N ALA A 182 -15.22 7.36 18.02
CA ALA A 182 -15.01 6.49 19.19
C ALA A 182 -15.52 7.05 20.52
N ASN A 183 -15.39 8.37 20.71
CA ASN A 183 -15.82 9.05 21.93
C ASN A 183 -17.15 9.81 21.75
N VAL A 184 -17.86 9.59 20.63
CA VAL A 184 -19.15 10.23 20.39
C VAL A 184 -20.24 9.46 21.15
N ASN A 185 -20.60 9.97 22.33
CA ASN A 185 -21.71 9.45 23.10
C ASN A 185 -23.04 10.03 22.57
N VAL A 186 -23.79 9.23 21.81
CA VAL A 186 -25.11 9.62 21.29
C VAL A 186 -26.18 9.20 22.32
N PRO A 187 -26.95 10.14 22.91
CA PRO A 187 -28.06 9.82 23.81
C PRO A 187 -29.08 8.88 23.15
N ARG A 188 -29.66 7.94 23.90
CA ARG A 188 -30.61 6.94 23.36
C ARG A 188 -31.77 7.53 22.56
N ALA A 189 -32.24 8.73 22.93
CA ALA A 189 -33.31 9.42 22.21
C ALA A 189 -32.91 9.82 20.77
N GLU A 190 -31.62 10.03 20.51
CA GLU A 190 -31.07 10.43 19.21
C GLU A 190 -30.48 9.26 18.41
N GLN A 191 -30.57 8.03 18.92
CA GLN A 191 -30.13 6.81 18.22
C GLN A 191 -31.20 6.25 17.26
N GLN A 192 -32.27 6.99 17.01
CA GLN A 192 -33.38 6.54 16.18
C GLN A 192 -32.97 6.46 14.71
N VAL A 193 -33.36 5.36 14.05
CA VAL A 193 -33.15 5.19 12.62
C VAL A 193 -34.19 6.03 11.88
N ILE A 194 -33.71 6.99 11.10
CA ILE A 194 -34.55 7.80 10.22
C ILE A 194 -35.00 6.95 9.04
N SER A 195 -36.28 7.06 8.65
CA SER A 195 -36.83 6.32 7.50
C SER A 195 -36.21 6.80 6.18
N LYS A 196 -36.25 5.95 5.14
CA LYS A 196 -35.71 6.31 3.81
C LYS A 196 -36.43 7.52 3.19
N GLU A 197 -37.74 7.61 3.42
CA GLU A 197 -38.59 8.69 2.92
C GLU A 197 -38.21 10.03 3.57
N ASP A 198 -38.00 10.03 4.89
CA ASP A 198 -37.55 11.22 5.62
C ASP A 198 -36.14 11.65 5.19
N VAL A 199 -35.24 10.71 4.89
CA VAL A 199 -33.90 11.02 4.36
C VAL A 199 -33.98 11.72 3.00
N GLU A 200 -34.87 11.28 2.11
CA GLU A 200 -35.08 11.93 0.81
C GLU A 200 -35.69 13.32 0.95
N LEU A 201 -36.64 13.50 1.87
CA LEU A 201 -37.21 14.80 2.18
C LEU A 201 -36.14 15.75 2.72
N ILE A 202 -35.34 15.32 3.70
CA ILE A 202 -34.24 16.10 4.27
C ILE A 202 -33.22 16.46 3.17
N ARG A 203 -32.87 15.53 2.29
CA ARG A 203 -31.95 15.81 1.17
C ARG A 203 -32.50 16.85 0.21
N LYS A 204 -33.78 16.80 -0.13
CA LYS A 204 -34.42 17.81 -0.99
C LYS A 204 -34.40 19.18 -0.32
N LEU A 205 -34.75 19.24 0.97
CA LEU A 205 -34.72 20.48 1.76
C LEU A 205 -33.29 21.05 1.90
N VAL A 206 -32.29 20.21 2.15
CA VAL A 206 -30.87 20.63 2.23
C VAL A 206 -30.30 21.00 0.87
N ALA A 207 -30.70 20.32 -0.21
CA ALA A 207 -30.27 20.67 -1.57
C ALA A 207 -30.84 22.03 -1.99
N SER A 208 -32.06 22.38 -1.58
CA SER A 208 -32.58 23.75 -1.76
C SER A 208 -31.83 24.80 -0.94
N MET A 209 -31.04 24.42 0.07
CA MET A 209 -30.15 25.32 0.81
C MET A 209 -28.84 25.60 0.09
N ALA A 210 -28.38 24.67 -0.76
CA ALA A 210 -27.08 24.74 -1.41
C ALA A 210 -27.11 25.52 -2.73
N LEU A 211 -27.44 26.81 -2.66
CA LEU A 211 -27.07 27.78 -3.69
C LEU A 211 -26.05 28.79 -3.15
N ILE A 212 -24.94 28.27 -2.63
CA ILE A 212 -23.66 28.98 -2.66
C ILE A 212 -22.84 28.26 -3.73
N LYS A 213 -22.82 28.77 -4.96
CA LYS A 213 -22.13 28.15 -6.12
C LYS A 213 -20.60 28.03 -5.97
N GLN A 214 -20.01 28.32 -4.80
CA GLN A 214 -18.56 28.37 -4.58
C GLN A 214 -18.07 27.79 -3.23
N ALA A 215 -18.83 26.93 -2.55
CA ALA A 215 -18.30 26.23 -1.37
C ALA A 215 -17.95 24.78 -1.72
N ASN A 216 -16.66 24.50 -1.93
CA ASN A 216 -16.16 23.13 -2.03
C ASN A 216 -16.40 22.39 -0.70
N PRO A 217 -17.04 21.21 -0.69
CA PRO A 217 -17.50 20.54 0.52
C PRO A 217 -16.38 19.90 1.38
N MET A 218 -15.11 20.03 1.00
CA MET A 218 -13.98 19.37 1.69
C MET A 218 -13.21 20.25 2.68
N VAL A 219 -13.62 21.49 2.93
CA VAL A 219 -12.94 22.36 3.92
C VAL A 219 -13.88 22.62 5.09
N GLY A 220 -13.55 22.03 6.23
CA GLY A 220 -14.20 22.34 7.49
C GLY A 220 -14.15 23.83 7.79
N SER A 221 -15.27 24.36 8.30
CA SER A 221 -15.49 25.75 8.68
C SER A 221 -15.86 26.70 7.52
N VAL A 222 -17.17 26.91 7.36
CA VAL A 222 -17.80 27.94 6.50
C VAL A 222 -17.56 29.37 7.03
N ALA A 223 -16.77 29.54 8.10
CA ALA A 223 -16.67 30.80 8.83
C ALA A 223 -15.98 31.95 8.06
N ASN A 224 -15.24 31.68 6.98
CA ASN A 224 -14.40 32.69 6.31
C ASN A 224 -14.78 32.98 4.84
N VAL A 225 -15.92 32.50 4.36
CA VAL A 225 -16.39 32.85 3.00
C VAL A 225 -17.29 34.08 3.09
N ASN A 226 -16.82 35.22 2.58
CA ASN A 226 -17.60 36.46 2.55
C ASN A 226 -18.62 36.41 1.39
N VAL A 227 -19.77 35.78 1.64
CA VAL A 227 -20.85 35.66 0.65
C VAL A 227 -21.66 36.96 0.60
N PRO A 228 -21.89 37.58 -0.57
CA PRO A 228 -22.75 38.75 -0.71
C PRO A 228 -24.16 38.51 -0.15
N ARG A 229 -24.75 39.47 0.57
CA ARG A 229 -26.08 39.31 1.23
C ARG A 229 -27.21 38.88 0.29
N ALA A 230 -27.11 39.20 -1.00
CA ALA A 230 -28.11 38.82 -2.02
C ALA A 230 -28.06 37.33 -2.39
N GLU A 231 -26.93 36.65 -2.16
CA GLU A 231 -26.71 35.23 -2.48
C GLU A 231 -26.86 34.34 -1.23
N GLN A 232 -26.98 34.94 -0.05
CA GLN A 232 -27.27 34.22 1.18
C GLN A 232 -28.75 33.84 1.21
N GLN A 233 -29.10 32.65 0.74
CA GLN A 233 -30.43 32.10 0.98
C GLN A 233 -30.53 31.65 2.44
N VAL A 234 -31.39 32.33 3.20
CA VAL A 234 -31.71 32.02 4.59
C VAL A 234 -32.79 30.95 4.59
N ILE A 235 -32.54 29.82 5.24
CA ILE A 235 -33.54 28.77 5.43
C ILE A 235 -34.79 29.38 6.08
N SER A 236 -35.98 29.02 5.61
CA SER A 236 -37.20 29.39 6.33
C SER A 236 -37.15 28.80 7.74
N LYS A 237 -37.62 29.54 8.75
CA LYS A 237 -37.64 29.03 10.14
C LYS A 237 -38.42 27.72 10.26
N GLU A 238 -39.44 27.57 9.41
CA GLU A 238 -40.32 26.41 9.32
C GLU A 238 -39.57 25.15 8.84
N ASP A 239 -38.74 25.26 7.80
CA ASP A 239 -37.95 24.14 7.28
C ASP A 239 -36.88 23.69 8.28
N VAL A 240 -36.25 24.65 8.99
CA VAL A 240 -35.29 24.32 10.07
C VAL A 240 -35.99 23.58 11.21
N GLU A 241 -37.20 23.99 11.57
CA GLU A 241 -37.98 23.33 12.61
C GLU A 241 -38.45 21.94 12.19
N LEU A 242 -38.85 21.76 10.92
CA LEU A 242 -39.21 20.45 10.37
C LEU A 242 -38.02 19.48 10.43
N ILE A 243 -36.83 19.93 10.00
CA ILE A 243 -35.60 19.12 10.07
C ILE A 243 -35.23 18.82 11.53
N ARG A 244 -35.38 19.76 12.45
CA ARG A 244 -35.12 19.54 13.89
C ARG A 244 -36.10 18.55 14.53
N LYS A 245 -37.34 18.47 14.03
CA LYS A 245 -38.29 17.43 14.47
C LYS A 245 -37.87 16.03 14.00
N LEU A 246 -37.30 15.92 12.79
CA LEU A 246 -36.91 14.64 12.19
C LEU A 246 -35.52 14.14 12.64
N VAL A 247 -34.54 15.04 12.75
CA VAL A 247 -33.11 14.71 13.04
C VAL A 247 -32.73 15.00 14.50
N GLY A 248 -33.62 15.66 15.23
CA GLY A 248 -33.40 16.10 16.61
C GLY A 248 -32.91 17.55 16.73
N PRO A 249 -32.92 18.11 17.95
CA PRO A 249 -32.73 19.54 18.18
C PRO A 249 -31.29 20.02 17.92
N ARG A 250 -30.34 19.12 17.67
CA ARG A 250 -28.92 19.42 17.45
C ARG A 250 -28.54 19.67 15.99
N PHE A 251 -29.48 19.58 15.05
CA PHE A 251 -29.23 19.92 13.65
C PHE A 251 -28.66 21.36 13.51
N GLY A 252 -27.48 21.47 12.89
CA GLY A 252 -26.74 22.72 12.72
C GLY A 252 -25.87 23.17 13.89
N ARG A 253 -25.82 22.41 15.00
CA ARG A 253 -24.90 22.68 16.12
C ARG A 253 -23.61 21.88 15.97
N ARG A 254 -22.49 22.45 16.43
CA ARG A 254 -21.21 21.73 16.50
C ARG A 254 -21.39 20.56 17.46
N PHE A 255 -20.90 19.37 17.11
CA PHE A 255 -20.86 18.27 18.05
C PHE A 255 -19.93 18.67 19.20
N ASP A 256 -20.49 18.71 20.42
CA ASP A 256 -19.70 18.90 21.63
C ASP A 256 -18.93 17.60 21.87
N TYR A 257 -17.66 17.60 21.48
CA TYR A 257 -16.72 16.61 21.99
C TYR A 257 -16.61 16.87 23.49
N PHE A 258 -17.07 15.93 24.32
CA PHE A 258 -16.74 15.95 25.74
C PHE A 258 -15.21 15.81 25.83
N GLN A 259 -14.51 16.93 25.97
CA GLN A 259 -13.17 16.90 26.54
C GLN A 259 -13.38 16.55 28.01
N ASP A 260 -12.82 15.42 28.44
CA ASP A 260 -12.81 15.02 29.84
C ASP A 260 -12.37 16.22 30.69
N LYS A 261 -13.32 16.75 31.47
CA LYS A 261 -13.07 17.75 32.50
C LYS A 261 -12.53 17.04 33.74
N ASP A 262 -11.37 16.40 33.61
CA ASP A 262 -10.53 16.08 34.75
C ASP A 262 -9.47 17.19 34.89
N LYS A 263 -9.97 18.37 35.28
CA LYS A 263 -9.16 19.46 35.84
C LYS A 263 -9.80 19.93 37.15
N THR A 264 -9.63 19.09 38.16
CA THR A 264 -9.59 19.41 39.59
C THR A 264 -8.57 18.40 40.13
N ASP A 265 -7.31 18.73 40.41
CA ASP A 265 -6.89 19.68 41.44
C ASP A 265 -5.48 20.27 41.19
N ASN A 266 -5.37 21.56 41.46
CA ASN A 266 -4.23 22.31 42.02
C ASN A 266 -2.78 21.85 41.72
N VAL A 267 -2.06 22.61 40.88
CA VAL A 267 -0.84 23.34 41.31
C VAL A 267 -0.72 24.63 40.50
N ASN A 268 -0.50 25.73 41.22
CA ASN A 268 -0.31 27.10 40.75
C ASN A 268 0.65 27.23 39.54
N LEU A 269 0.13 27.73 38.42
CA LEU A 269 0.94 28.29 37.32
C LEU A 269 1.20 29.77 37.59
N THR A 270 2.33 30.07 38.24
CA THR A 270 2.94 31.41 38.17
C THR A 270 3.44 31.67 36.75
N LYS A 271 3.10 32.84 36.23
CA LYS A 271 3.53 33.43 34.95
C LYS A 271 5.07 33.59 34.84
N PRO A 272 5.61 33.80 33.63
CA PRO A 272 7.00 33.52 33.29
C PRO A 272 7.94 34.63 33.75
N HIS A 273 9.07 34.27 34.37
CA HIS A 273 10.20 35.17 34.53
C HIS A 273 11.30 34.82 33.51
N SER A 274 11.67 35.86 32.79
CA SER A 274 12.87 36.03 31.96
C SER A 274 14.11 35.43 32.60
N THR A 275 14.83 34.61 31.84
CA THR A 275 16.21 34.21 32.11
C THR A 275 17.12 35.44 32.13
N LYS A 276 17.68 35.75 33.30
CA LYS A 276 18.99 36.41 33.40
C LYS A 276 19.99 35.39 33.94
N SER A 277 21.10 35.34 33.24
CA SER A 277 22.36 34.68 33.57
C SER A 277 22.87 35.12 34.94
N GLU A 278 23.39 34.18 35.73
CA GLU A 278 24.59 34.40 36.53
C GLU A 278 25.18 33.04 36.94
N ASN A 279 26.47 32.89 36.62
CA ASN A 279 27.35 31.87 37.14
C ASN A 279 27.52 32.08 38.64
N ASP A 280 27.59 31.01 39.42
CA ASP A 280 28.80 30.66 40.17
C ASP A 280 28.51 29.58 41.22
N GLU A 281 29.56 28.78 41.46
CA GLU A 281 29.81 28.04 42.70
C GLU A 281 28.85 26.88 43.05
N THR A 282 29.23 25.68 42.60
CA THR A 282 29.39 24.52 43.49
C THR A 282 30.19 23.42 42.80
N GLN A 283 31.47 23.72 42.54
CA GLN A 283 32.51 22.69 42.59
C GLN A 283 32.86 22.46 44.06
N ALA A 284 32.30 21.41 44.68
CA ALA A 284 32.93 20.73 45.80
C ALA A 284 32.12 19.47 46.12
N LEU A 285 32.81 18.31 46.11
CA LEU A 285 32.39 16.96 46.52
C LEU A 285 32.30 15.93 45.39
N ILE A 286 33.39 15.79 44.63
CA ILE A 286 33.78 14.50 44.04
C ILE A 286 35.20 14.19 44.52
N VAL A 287 35.31 13.73 45.77
CA VAL A 287 36.40 12.85 46.21
C VAL A 287 35.78 11.87 47.19
N SER A 288 35.44 10.67 46.72
CA SER A 288 35.89 9.41 47.34
C SER A 288 35.09 8.23 46.77
N GLN A 289 35.83 7.14 46.53
CA GLN A 289 35.37 5.76 46.28
C GLN A 289 34.89 5.49 44.84
N LYS A 290 35.44 4.54 44.08
CA LYS A 290 36.33 3.41 44.39
C LYS A 290 37.00 2.97 43.08
N ARG A 291 38.27 2.58 43.25
CA ARG A 291 39.15 1.70 42.46
C ARG A 291 38.67 1.17 41.12
#